data_AF-A0A9P7K245-F1
#
_entry.id   AF-A0A9P7K245-F1
#
_cell.length_a   1.000
_cell.length_b   1.000
_cell.length_c   1.000
_cell.angle_alpha   90.00
_cell.angle_beta   90.00
_cell.angle_gamma   90.00
#
_symmetry.space_group_name_H-M   'P 1'
#
loop_
_entity.id
_entity.type
_entity.pdbx_description
1 polymer ?
#
loop_
_entity_poly.entity_id
_entity_poly.type
_entity_poly.pdbx_seq_one_letter_code
_entity_poly.pdbx_strand_id
1 'polypeptide(L)'
;MARLQECMTQADENPTADPWPTATVLFEELTVHFQVILERDYACQKIENFKQGIMKIDNFMVEFKALVTKLGITDLQAIDLLEQNVNQDIIRAIFYQGKWKKVLKEATVEIFQIGWAMEMYRFMQGSQKA
;
A
#
# COMPACT_ATOMS: atom_id res chain seq x y z
N MET A 1 -11.77 18.02 10.01
CA MET A 1 -11.16 19.16 10.69
C MET A 1 -11.67 20.51 10.20
N ALA A 2 -11.99 20.72 8.92
CA ALA A 2 -12.41 22.05 8.44
C ALA A 2 -13.65 22.62 9.14
N ARG A 3 -14.66 21.80 9.42
CA ARG A 3 -15.89 22.26 10.09
C ARG A 3 -15.69 22.47 11.59
N LEU A 4 -14.91 21.59 12.24
CA LEU A 4 -14.50 21.83 13.64
C LEU A 4 -13.68 23.11 13.79
N GLN A 5 -12.85 23.44 12.81
CA GLN A 5 -12.04 24.65 12.82
C GLN A 5 -12.87 25.90 12.55
N GLU A 6 -13.87 25.82 11.65
CA GLU A 6 -14.89 26.86 11.49
C GLU A 6 -15.72 27.07 12.77
N CYS A 7 -16.13 26.00 13.45
CA CYS A 7 -16.84 26.07 14.74
C CYS A 7 -16.00 26.74 15.83
N MET A 8 -14.70 26.42 15.93
CA MET A 8 -13.79 27.10 16.86
C MET A 8 -13.65 28.59 16.53
N THR A 9 -13.65 28.95 15.25
CA THR A 9 -13.53 30.36 14.81
C THR A 9 -14.83 31.14 15.07
N GLN A 10 -15.99 30.51 14.88
CA GLN A 10 -17.30 31.11 15.20
C GLN A 10 -17.52 31.29 16.71
N ALA A 11 -16.96 30.41 17.54
CA ALA A 11 -16.99 30.54 18.99
C ALA A 11 -16.26 31.81 19.47
N ASP A 12 -15.16 32.17 18.80
CA ASP A 12 -14.37 33.37 19.11
C ASP A 12 -15.09 34.66 18.67
N GLU A 13 -15.89 34.62 17.60
CA GLU A 13 -16.64 35.76 17.07
C GLU A 13 -17.97 36.02 17.80
N ASN A 14 -18.62 34.98 18.34
CA ASN A 14 -19.89 35.11 19.05
C ASN A 14 -19.98 34.17 20.28
N PRO A 15 -19.50 34.60 21.46
CA PRO A 15 -19.44 33.76 22.66
C PRO A 15 -20.80 33.40 23.27
N THR A 16 -21.90 33.92 22.72
CA THR A 16 -23.28 33.64 23.16
C THR A 16 -24.03 32.62 22.30
N ALA A 17 -23.51 32.26 21.13
CA ALA A 17 -24.05 31.17 20.31
C ALA A 17 -23.37 29.85 20.71
N ASP A 18 -24.12 28.73 20.75
CA ASP A 18 -23.50 27.41 20.90
C ASP A 18 -22.80 27.04 19.59
N PRO A 19 -21.46 27.05 19.54
CA PRO A 19 -20.70 26.89 18.30
C PRO A 19 -20.47 25.41 17.97
N TRP A 20 -20.85 24.48 18.87
CA TRP A 20 -20.54 23.07 18.73
C TRP A 20 -21.48 22.37 17.74
N PRO A 21 -20.95 21.58 16.79
CA PRO A 21 -21.77 20.78 15.90
C PRO A 21 -22.47 19.65 16.67
N THR A 22 -23.58 19.15 16.14
CA THR A 22 -24.28 17.98 16.69
C THR A 22 -23.33 16.79 16.79
N ALA A 23 -23.48 15.97 17.84
CA ALA A 23 -22.62 14.82 18.11
C ALA A 23 -22.43 13.90 16.89
N THR A 24 -23.48 13.69 16.07
CA THR A 24 -23.38 12.91 14.83
C THR A 24 -22.42 13.50 13.81
N VAL A 25 -22.48 14.81 13.57
CA VAL A 25 -21.59 15.54 12.65
C VAL A 25 -20.14 15.49 13.15
N LEU A 26 -19.95 15.65 14.46
CA LEU A 26 -18.64 15.52 15.12
C LEU A 26 -18.07 14.10 14.93
N PHE A 27 -18.87 13.06 15.18
CA PHE A 27 -18.44 11.67 15.03
C PHE A 27 -18.08 11.34 13.58
N GLU A 28 -18.91 11.72 12.60
CA GLU A 28 -18.63 11.49 11.18
C GLU A 28 -17.31 12.16 10.74
N GLU A 29 -17.08 13.40 11.14
CA GLU A 29 -15.86 14.12 10.80
C GLU A 29 -14.62 13.51 11.47
N LEU A 30 -14.71 13.13 12.74
CA LEU A 30 -13.61 12.45 13.43
C LEU A 30 -13.33 11.08 12.81
N THR A 31 -14.36 10.29 12.50
CA THR A 31 -14.18 8.98 11.85
C THR A 31 -13.43 9.11 10.54
N VAL A 32 -13.81 10.04 9.67
CA VAL A 32 -13.12 10.24 8.39
C VAL A 32 -11.67 10.65 8.59
N HIS A 33 -11.40 11.57 9.53
CA HIS A 33 -10.04 12.04 9.81
C HIS A 33 -9.15 10.95 10.39
N PHE A 34 -9.63 10.24 11.41
CA PHE A 34 -8.86 9.17 12.04
C PHE A 34 -8.72 7.93 11.16
N GLN A 35 -9.68 7.66 10.28
CA GLN A 35 -9.58 6.52 9.37
C GLN A 35 -8.36 6.62 8.46
N VAL A 36 -8.11 7.79 7.86
CA VAL A 36 -6.94 8.00 7.00
C VAL A 36 -5.63 7.80 7.77
N ILE A 37 -5.55 8.32 9.00
CA ILE A 37 -4.38 8.17 9.86
C ILE A 37 -4.17 6.70 10.23
N LEU A 38 -5.25 6.02 10.65
CA LEU A 38 -5.22 4.61 11.05
C LEU A 38 -4.82 3.70 9.88
N GLU A 39 -5.34 3.96 8.68
CA GLU A 39 -4.99 3.19 7.49
C GLU A 39 -3.53 3.37 7.10
N ARG A 40 -2.99 4.59 7.24
CA ARG A 40 -1.57 4.87 7.00
C ARG A 40 -0.68 4.21 8.04
N ASP A 41 -1.01 4.32 9.32
CA ASP A 41 -0.24 3.70 10.42
C ASP A 41 -0.24 2.17 10.30
N TYR A 42 -1.40 1.59 9.98
CA TYR A 42 -1.51 0.17 9.67
C TYR A 42 -0.62 -0.23 8.49
N ALA A 43 -0.61 0.57 7.41
CA ALA A 43 0.23 0.29 6.25
C ALA A 43 1.72 0.39 6.58
N CYS A 44 2.13 1.36 7.42
CA CYS A 44 3.50 1.50 7.93
C CYS A 44 3.92 0.26 8.72
N GLN A 45 3.11 -0.21 9.66
CA GLN A 45 3.43 -1.41 10.43
C GLN A 45 3.44 -2.68 9.56
N LYS A 46 2.50 -2.76 8.60
CA LYS A 46 2.39 -3.94 7.74
C LYS A 46 3.58 -4.04 6.77
N ILE A 47 4.04 -2.92 6.19
CA ILE A 47 5.12 -2.94 5.19
C ILE A 47 6.46 -3.41 5.78
N GLU A 48 6.73 -3.14 7.07
CA GLU A 48 7.97 -3.58 7.75
C GLU A 48 8.16 -5.10 7.70
N ASN A 49 7.06 -5.85 7.79
CA ASN A 49 7.06 -7.31 7.80
C ASN A 49 6.57 -7.91 6.48
N PHE A 50 6.25 -7.08 5.49
CA PHE A 50 5.65 -7.53 4.25
C PHE A 50 6.70 -8.16 3.34
N LYS A 51 6.69 -9.49 3.19
CA LYS A 51 7.54 -10.23 2.27
C LYS A 51 6.69 -11.14 1.41
N GLN A 52 7.07 -11.35 0.14
CA GLN A 52 6.39 -12.32 -0.73
C GLN A 52 6.45 -13.72 -0.10
N GLY A 53 7.64 -14.19 0.31
CA GLY A 53 7.79 -15.51 0.91
C GLY A 53 7.20 -16.63 0.03
N ILE A 54 6.23 -17.36 0.57
CA ILE A 54 5.48 -18.43 -0.13
C ILE A 54 4.17 -17.94 -0.77
N MET A 55 3.86 -16.65 -0.63
CA MET A 55 2.68 -16.04 -1.23
C MET A 55 2.81 -16.06 -2.75
N LYS A 56 1.71 -16.40 -3.43
CA LYS A 56 1.63 -16.28 -4.88
C LYS A 56 1.82 -14.83 -5.31
N ILE A 57 2.46 -14.65 -6.46
CA ILE A 57 2.84 -13.34 -6.98
C ILE A 57 1.62 -12.44 -7.20
N ASP A 58 0.49 -12.98 -7.63
CA ASP A 58 -0.76 -12.24 -7.82
C ASP A 58 -1.26 -11.61 -6.51
N ASN A 59 -1.36 -12.41 -5.45
CA ASN A 59 -1.76 -11.96 -4.12
C ASN A 59 -0.78 -10.94 -3.55
N PHE A 60 0.53 -11.20 -3.70
CA PHE A 60 1.57 -10.28 -3.26
C PHE A 60 1.44 -8.93 -3.95
N MET A 61 1.26 -8.90 -5.27
CA MET A 61 1.15 -7.64 -6.04
C MET A 61 -0.11 -6.85 -5.69
N VAL A 62 -1.23 -7.54 -5.44
CA VAL A 62 -2.48 -6.89 -5.01
C VAL A 62 -2.31 -6.25 -3.62
N GLU A 63 -1.77 -6.99 -2.65
CA GLU A 63 -1.54 -6.46 -1.31
C GLU A 63 -0.51 -5.33 -1.30
N PHE A 64 0.59 -5.49 -2.04
CA PHE A 64 1.62 -4.46 -2.18
C PHE A 64 1.05 -3.15 -2.72
N LYS A 65 0.26 -3.22 -3.79
CA LYS A 65 -0.36 -2.04 -4.41
C LYS A 65 -1.29 -1.31 -3.42
N ALA A 66 -2.06 -2.06 -2.63
CA ALA A 66 -2.92 -1.49 -1.61
C ALA A 66 -2.10 -0.78 -0.51
N LEU A 67 -0.99 -1.37 -0.07
CA LEU A 67 -0.08 -0.75 0.91
C LEU A 67 0.55 0.53 0.39
N VAL A 68 1.11 0.52 -0.83
CA VAL A 68 1.72 1.72 -1.44
C VAL A 68 0.71 2.86 -1.56
N THR A 69 -0.54 2.53 -1.96
CA THR A 69 -1.62 3.52 -2.06
C THR A 69 -1.93 4.16 -0.70
N LYS A 70 -2.02 3.34 0.36
CA LYS A 70 -2.30 3.82 1.73
C LYS A 70 -1.14 4.61 2.34
N LEU A 71 0.09 4.26 1.98
CA LEU A 71 1.29 4.96 2.45
C LEU A 71 1.47 6.34 1.80
N GLY A 72 0.96 6.53 0.58
CA GLY A 72 1.10 7.79 -0.16
C GLY A 72 2.56 8.11 -0.52
N ILE A 73 3.36 7.08 -0.80
CA ILE A 73 4.79 7.20 -1.13
C ILE A 73 5.02 7.42 -2.63
N THR A 74 6.21 7.90 -2.97
CA THR A 74 6.61 8.12 -4.38
C THR A 74 6.89 6.80 -5.11
N ASP A 75 6.79 6.82 -6.44
CA ASP A 75 7.08 5.66 -7.29
C ASP A 75 8.49 5.09 -7.06
N LEU A 76 9.49 5.94 -6.85
CA LEU A 76 10.86 5.50 -6.56
C LEU A 76 10.94 4.73 -5.23
N GLN A 77 10.33 5.27 -4.17
CA GLN A 77 10.26 4.58 -2.88
C GLN A 77 9.47 3.27 -2.96
N ALA A 78 8.41 3.24 -3.77
CA ALA A 78 7.64 2.03 -4.01
C ALA A 78 8.46 0.98 -4.77
N ILE A 79 9.30 1.37 -5.74
CA ILE A 79 10.21 0.45 -6.42
C ILE A 79 11.21 -0.16 -5.43
N ASP A 80 11.86 0.67 -4.60
CA ASP A 80 12.82 0.20 -3.61
C ASP A 80 12.19 -0.81 -2.64
N LEU A 81 10.97 -0.53 -2.17
CA LEU A 81 10.22 -1.45 -1.33
C LEU A 81 9.82 -2.73 -2.08
N LEU A 82 9.46 -2.63 -3.36
CA LEU A 82 9.10 -3.79 -4.16
C LEU A 82 10.31 -4.72 -4.35
N GLU A 83 11.48 -4.16 -4.67
CA GLU A 83 12.74 -4.89 -4.80
C GLU A 83 13.09 -5.66 -3.53
N GLN A 84 12.94 -5.03 -2.37
CA GLN A 84 13.33 -5.60 -1.08
C GLN A 84 12.36 -6.68 -0.56
N ASN A 85 11.09 -6.61 -0.99
CA ASN A 85 10.02 -7.43 -0.43
C ASN A 85 9.59 -8.59 -1.33
N VAL A 86 9.84 -8.50 -2.63
CA VAL A 86 9.60 -9.60 -3.55
C VAL A 86 10.65 -10.69 -3.40
N ASN A 87 10.34 -11.91 -3.87
CA ASN A 87 11.29 -13.00 -3.89
C ASN A 87 12.53 -12.61 -4.71
N GLN A 88 13.70 -12.67 -4.07
CA GLN A 88 14.98 -12.25 -4.66
C GLN A 88 15.39 -13.08 -5.89
N ASP A 89 14.85 -14.29 -6.06
CA ASP A 89 15.07 -15.07 -7.28
C ASP A 89 14.40 -14.40 -8.51
N ILE A 90 13.24 -13.75 -8.32
CA ILE A 90 12.54 -12.99 -9.36
C ILE A 90 13.38 -11.77 -9.75
N ILE A 91 13.86 -11.01 -8.76
CA ILE A 91 14.74 -9.85 -8.99
C ILE A 91 16.01 -10.26 -9.74
N ARG A 92 16.67 -11.33 -9.30
CA ARG A 92 17.84 -11.88 -9.99
C ARG A 92 17.52 -12.23 -11.45
N ALA A 93 16.40 -12.90 -11.71
CA ALA A 93 15.99 -13.24 -13.07
C ALA A 93 15.73 -12.01 -13.95
N ILE A 94 15.10 -10.96 -13.42
CA ILE A 94 14.90 -9.68 -14.14
C ILE A 94 16.24 -9.04 -14.51
N PHE A 95 17.18 -8.98 -13.56
CA PHE A 95 18.51 -8.43 -13.80
C PHE A 95 19.28 -9.22 -14.86
N TYR A 96 19.29 -10.56 -14.77
CA TYR A 96 19.96 -11.39 -15.77
C TYR A 96 19.34 -11.26 -17.17
N GLN A 97 18.04 -11.02 -17.27
CA GLN A 97 17.37 -10.77 -18.54
C GLN A 97 17.51 -9.33 -19.04
N GLY A 98 18.14 -8.43 -18.26
CA GLY A 98 18.29 -7.01 -18.62
C GLY A 98 16.95 -6.27 -18.69
N LYS A 99 15.93 -6.75 -17.96
CA LYS A 99 14.55 -6.22 -18.02
C LYS A 99 14.21 -5.23 -16.91
N TRP A 100 15.19 -4.82 -16.10
CA TRP A 100 14.95 -3.90 -14.99
C TRP A 100 14.38 -2.55 -15.47
N LYS A 101 13.31 -2.06 -14.84
CA LYS A 101 12.64 -0.82 -15.21
C LYS A 101 12.63 0.15 -14.03
N LYS A 102 12.84 1.44 -14.34
CA LYS A 102 12.81 2.53 -13.34
C LYS A 102 11.42 3.14 -13.16
N VAL A 103 10.45 2.72 -13.96
CA VAL A 103 9.06 3.18 -13.88
C VAL A 103 8.26 2.11 -13.13
N LEU A 104 7.57 2.50 -12.04
CA LEU A 104 6.89 1.56 -11.14
C LEU A 104 5.94 0.64 -11.91
N LYS A 105 5.11 1.23 -12.78
CA LYS A 105 4.16 0.46 -13.59
C LYS A 105 4.84 -0.61 -14.45
N GLU A 106 5.98 -0.30 -15.06
CA GLU A 106 6.71 -1.26 -15.88
C GLU A 106 7.41 -2.32 -15.01
N ALA A 107 8.03 -1.91 -13.91
CA ALA A 107 8.69 -2.81 -12.96
C ALA A 107 7.69 -3.84 -12.39
N THR A 108 6.48 -3.40 -12.02
CA THR A 108 5.43 -4.30 -11.52
C THR A 108 5.01 -5.35 -12.55
N VAL A 109 4.96 -5.00 -13.84
CA VAL A 109 4.62 -5.94 -14.92
C VAL A 109 5.71 -6.98 -15.09
N GLU A 110 6.97 -6.58 -15.13
CA GLU A 110 8.11 -7.50 -15.28
C GLU A 110 8.20 -8.47 -14.11
N ILE A 111 8.05 -7.96 -12.87
CA ILE A 111 8.01 -8.76 -11.65
C ILE A 111 6.86 -9.76 -11.67
N PHE A 112 5.66 -9.33 -12.07
CA PHE A 112 4.51 -10.21 -12.17
C PHE A 112 4.73 -11.33 -13.20
N GLN A 113 5.19 -10.98 -14.41
CA GLN A 113 5.40 -11.95 -15.48
C GLN A 113 6.45 -13.01 -15.12
N ILE A 114 7.58 -12.57 -14.55
CA ILE A 114 8.65 -13.49 -14.17
C ILE A 114 8.24 -14.32 -12.95
N GLY A 115 7.64 -13.70 -11.92
CA GLY A 115 7.14 -14.42 -10.76
C GLY A 115 6.13 -15.50 -11.14
N TRP A 116 5.19 -15.15 -12.03
CA TRP A 116 4.18 -16.10 -12.50
C TRP A 116 4.79 -17.24 -13.31
N ALA A 117 5.73 -16.94 -14.21
CA ALA A 117 6.45 -17.97 -14.96
C ALA A 117 7.23 -18.93 -14.04
N MET A 118 7.88 -18.41 -13.00
CA MET A 118 8.60 -19.22 -12.01
C MET A 118 7.65 -20.10 -11.19
N GLU A 119 6.50 -19.57 -10.76
CA GLU A 119 5.47 -20.33 -10.05
C GLU A 119 4.89 -21.45 -10.92
N MET A 120 4.59 -21.16 -12.18
CA MET A 120 4.11 -22.17 -13.14
C MET A 120 5.15 -23.25 -13.40
N TYR A 121 6.43 -22.88 -13.52
CA TYR A 121 7.50 -23.85 -13.68
C TYR A 121 7.63 -24.77 -12.47
N ARG A 122 7.57 -24.23 -11.25
CA ARG A 122 7.57 -25.02 -10.01
C ARG A 122 6.37 -25.96 -9.94
N PHE A 123 5.19 -25.51 -10.34
CA PHE A 123 3.98 -26.34 -10.41
C PHE A 123 4.19 -27.54 -11.35
N MET A 124 4.66 -27.30 -12.58
CA MET A 124 4.92 -28.37 -13.55
C MET A 124 5.96 -29.38 -13.07
N GLN A 125 7.04 -28.93 -12.43
CA GLN A 125 8.05 -29.82 -11.86
C GLN A 125 7.54 -30.65 -10.66
N GLY A 126 6.65 -30.07 -9.85
CA GLY A 126 6.02 -30.79 -8.74
C GLY A 126 5.06 -31.89 -9.22
N SER A 127 4.32 -31.63 -10.30
CA SER A 127 3.42 -32.62 -10.93
C SER A 127 4.14 -33.75 -11.68
N GLN A 128 5.40 -33.57 -12.05
CA GLN A 128 6.22 -34.62 -12.69
C GLN A 128 6.85 -35.62 -11.70
N LYS A 129 6.78 -35.35 -10.39
CA LYS A 129 7.36 -36.20 -9.33
C LYS A 129 6.31 -37.01 -8.53
N ALA A 130 5.06 -37.00 -8.97
CA ALA A 130 3.94 -37.77 -8.40
C ALA A 130 3.46 -38.81 -9.42
#